data_AF-A0A1Y3MTN2-F1
#
_entry.id   AF-A0A1Y3MTN2-F1
#
_cell.length_a   1.000
_cell.length_b   1.000
_cell.length_c   1.000
_cell.angle_alpha   90.00
_cell.angle_beta   90.00
_cell.angle_gamma   90.00
#
_symmetry.space_group_name_H-M   'P 1'
#
loop_
_entity.id
_entity.type
_entity.pdbx_description
1 polymer ?
#
loop_
_entity_poly.entity_id
_entity_poly.type
_entity_poly.pdbx_seq_one_letter_code
_entity_poly.pdbx_strand_id
1 'polypeptide(L)'
;MVSLSKSINDRANDYNHKYLNCYLETISRTISVSLVLIDIAMLVYDRVSLNVYLLLAFHILSNVLFFAATFKPKQFLIFQFIVFSVIFLIYSFLNFTIALGLLLTDGYSIMLLRLSLNGCNVFLEAYAIYISIIYYIRLRNVALCDESVSFEDEIEDANVQLIIDTDAEYAFSDEE
;
A
#
# COMPACT_ATOMS: atom_id res chain seq x y z
N MET A 1 33.62 -19.49 8.96
CA MET A 1 32.72 -19.77 10.10
C MET A 1 32.04 -18.46 10.45
N VAL A 2 30.80 -18.25 9.99
CA VAL A 2 30.01 -17.06 10.35
C VAL A 2 29.56 -17.24 11.79
N SER A 3 29.77 -16.25 12.66
CA SER A 3 29.37 -16.39 14.05
C SER A 3 27.86 -16.60 14.12
N LEU A 4 27.41 -17.49 15.01
CA LEU A 4 25.99 -17.77 15.23
C LEU A 4 25.20 -16.47 15.46
N SER A 5 25.80 -15.50 16.16
CA SER A 5 25.23 -14.16 16.35
C SER A 5 25.03 -13.38 15.05
N LYS A 6 25.97 -13.45 14.11
CA LYS A 6 25.86 -12.78 12.80
C LYS A 6 24.80 -13.47 11.95
N SER A 7 24.77 -14.82 11.94
CA SER A 7 23.72 -15.61 11.30
C SER A 7 22.31 -15.31 11.85
N ILE A 8 22.15 -15.12 13.17
CA ILE A 8 20.84 -14.80 13.77
C ILE A 8 20.41 -13.38 13.41
N ASN A 9 21.33 -12.42 13.44
CA ASN A 9 21.03 -11.02 13.12
C ASN A 9 20.69 -10.83 11.64
N ASP A 10 21.39 -11.54 10.76
CA ASP A 10 21.14 -11.52 9.31
C ASP A 10 19.75 -12.12 9.02
N ARG A 11 19.40 -13.26 9.63
CA ARG A 11 18.04 -13.84 9.54
C ARG A 11 16.97 -12.89 10.07
N ALA A 12 17.18 -12.28 11.24
CA ALA A 12 16.20 -11.36 11.82
C ALA A 12 15.95 -10.13 10.93
N ASN A 13 17.00 -9.60 10.29
CA ASN A 13 16.88 -8.50 9.33
C ASN A 13 16.11 -8.93 8.06
N ASP A 14 16.38 -10.11 7.52
CA ASP A 14 15.65 -10.65 6.37
C ASP A 14 14.17 -10.88 6.67
N TYR A 15 13.85 -11.45 7.84
CA TYR A 15 12.46 -11.60 8.29
C TYR A 15 11.74 -10.26 8.41
N ASN A 16 12.41 -9.24 8.94
CA ASN A 16 11.85 -7.90 9.07
C ASN A 16 11.61 -7.24 7.69
N HIS A 17 12.53 -7.44 6.73
CA HIS A 17 12.37 -6.97 5.36
C HIS A 17 11.23 -7.68 4.61
N LYS A 18 11.11 -9.01 4.75
CA LYS A 18 10.02 -9.80 4.15
C LYS A 18 8.66 -9.39 4.71
N TYR A 19 8.57 -9.19 6.04
CA TYR A 19 7.33 -8.73 6.68
C TYR A 19 6.93 -7.33 6.23
N LEU A 20 7.88 -6.38 6.19
CA LEU A 20 7.63 -5.02 5.74
C LEU A 20 7.14 -4.97 4.28
N ASN A 21 7.73 -5.77 3.39
CA ASN A 21 7.30 -5.83 1.99
C ASN A 21 5.86 -6.36 1.86
N CYS A 22 5.55 -7.48 2.54
CA CYS A 22 4.21 -8.05 2.55
C CYS A 22 3.18 -7.07 3.11
N TYR A 23 3.52 -6.35 4.19
CA TYR A 23 2.69 -5.30 4.76
C TYR A 23 2.46 -4.16 3.76
N LEU A 24 3.51 -3.64 3.13
CA LEU A 24 3.42 -2.53 2.16
C LEU A 24 2.60 -2.91 0.92
N GLU A 25 2.73 -4.13 0.42
CA GLU A 25 1.91 -4.62 -0.69
C GLU A 25 0.45 -4.74 -0.28
N THR A 26 0.17 -5.37 0.86
CA THR A 26 -1.20 -5.61 1.35
C THR A 26 -1.93 -4.29 1.61
N ILE A 27 -1.27 -3.35 2.28
CA ILE A 27 -1.88 -2.06 2.61
C ILE A 27 -2.04 -1.20 1.35
N SER A 28 -1.06 -1.19 0.43
CA SER A 28 -1.17 -0.50 -0.85
C SER A 28 -2.36 -1.01 -1.66
N ARG A 29 -2.54 -2.35 -1.77
CA ARG A 29 -3.68 -2.96 -2.46
C ARG A 29 -5.01 -2.55 -1.84
N THR A 30 -5.09 -2.60 -0.51
CA THR A 30 -6.30 -2.26 0.25
C THR A 30 -6.69 -0.80 0.07
N ILE A 31 -5.72 0.11 0.16
CA ILE A 31 -5.93 1.55 -0.03
C ILE A 31 -6.38 1.84 -1.47
N SER A 32 -5.70 1.29 -2.48
CA SER A 32 -6.08 1.50 -3.89
C SER A 32 -7.51 1.07 -4.19
N VAL A 33 -7.92 -0.11 -3.71
CA VAL A 33 -9.30 -0.59 -3.88
C VAL A 33 -10.28 0.33 -3.16
N SER A 34 -9.96 0.76 -1.94
CA SER A 34 -10.83 1.65 -1.16
C SER A 34 -11.01 3.02 -1.85
N LEU A 35 -9.93 3.61 -2.35
CA LEU A 35 -9.97 4.88 -3.08
C LEU A 35 -10.79 4.77 -4.37
N VAL A 36 -10.59 3.69 -5.15
CA VAL A 36 -11.39 3.45 -6.37
C VAL A 36 -12.89 3.31 -6.05
N LEU A 37 -13.25 2.61 -4.97
CA LEU A 37 -14.65 2.49 -4.55
C LEU A 37 -15.25 3.84 -4.15
N ILE A 38 -14.49 4.68 -3.45
CA ILE A 38 -14.91 6.04 -3.09
C ILE A 38 -15.07 6.90 -4.35
N ASP A 39 -14.15 6.81 -5.31
CA ASP A 39 -14.24 7.54 -6.59
C ASP A 39 -15.49 7.14 -7.38
N ILE A 40 -15.80 5.84 -7.45
CA ILE A 40 -17.03 5.35 -8.09
C ILE A 40 -18.26 5.88 -7.35
N ALA A 41 -18.25 5.89 -6.02
CA ALA A 41 -19.35 6.47 -5.25
C ALA A 41 -19.50 7.98 -5.52
N MET A 42 -18.40 8.73 -5.62
CA MET A 42 -18.44 10.14 -6.01
C MET A 42 -19.03 10.34 -7.41
N LEU A 43 -18.70 9.47 -8.38
CA LEU A 43 -19.25 9.52 -9.74
C LEU A 43 -20.76 9.24 -9.79
N VAL A 44 -21.27 8.33 -8.95
CA VAL A 44 -22.68 7.94 -8.94
C VAL A 44 -23.56 8.95 -8.19
N TYR A 45 -23.06 9.47 -7.06
CA TYR A 45 -23.88 10.23 -6.11
C TYR A 45 -23.65 11.74 -6.15
N ASP A 46 -22.52 12.23 -6.67
CA ASP A 46 -22.28 13.66 -6.80
C ASP A 46 -22.66 14.10 -8.24
N ARG A 47 -23.51 15.14 -8.35
CA ARG A 47 -23.92 15.70 -9.66
C ARG A 47 -22.82 16.62 -10.17
N VAL A 48 -21.69 16.02 -10.55
CA VAL A 48 -20.48 16.79 -10.84
C VAL A 48 -20.42 17.32 -12.26
N SER A 49 -19.61 18.36 -12.46
CA SER A 49 -19.36 18.93 -13.78
C SER A 49 -18.45 18.02 -14.62
N LEU A 50 -18.49 18.17 -15.94
CA LEU A 50 -17.74 17.34 -16.89
C LEU A 50 -16.22 17.31 -16.63
N ASN A 51 -15.68 18.41 -16.10
CA ASN A 51 -14.26 18.52 -15.73
C ASN A 51 -13.88 17.65 -14.52
N VAL A 52 -14.81 17.41 -13.59
CA VAL A 52 -14.55 16.55 -12.43
C VAL A 52 -14.56 15.08 -12.81
N TYR A 53 -15.40 14.68 -13.77
CA TYR A 53 -15.38 13.32 -14.31
C TYR A 53 -14.02 12.93 -14.88
N LEU A 54 -13.37 13.85 -15.61
CA LEU A 54 -12.03 13.64 -16.13
C LEU A 54 -10.99 13.49 -15.02
N LEU A 55 -11.05 14.35 -13.99
CA LEU A 55 -10.14 14.27 -12.84
C LEU A 55 -10.28 12.96 -12.08
N LEU A 56 -11.52 12.53 -11.80
CA LEU A 56 -11.82 11.25 -11.15
C LEU A 56 -11.37 10.06 -12.00
N ALA A 57 -11.55 10.11 -13.32
CA ALA A 57 -11.07 9.06 -14.21
C ALA A 57 -9.53 8.91 -14.18
N PHE A 58 -8.80 10.02 -14.17
CA PHE A 58 -7.34 9.99 -13.99
C PHE A 58 -6.93 9.48 -12.60
N HIS A 59 -7.69 9.81 -11.57
CA HIS A 59 -7.44 9.31 -10.22
C HIS A 59 -7.64 7.79 -10.11
N ILE A 60 -8.74 7.26 -10.68
CA ILE A 60 -9.00 5.82 -10.77
C ILE A 60 -7.86 5.13 -11.53
N LEU A 61 -7.46 5.68 -12.69
CA LEU A 61 -6.36 5.12 -13.47
C LEU A 61 -5.05 5.08 -12.68
N SER A 62 -4.73 6.16 -11.95
CA SER A 62 -3.55 6.24 -11.08
C SER A 62 -3.57 5.17 -9.99
N ASN A 63 -4.73 4.97 -9.33
CA ASN A 63 -4.91 3.93 -8.31
C ASN A 63 -4.77 2.51 -8.87
N VAL A 64 -5.30 2.25 -10.06
CA VAL A 64 -5.17 0.95 -10.74
C VAL A 64 -3.72 0.67 -11.11
N LEU A 65 -2.98 1.68 -11.59
CA LEU A 65 -1.55 1.55 -11.90
C LEU A 65 -0.71 1.31 -10.64
N PHE A 66 -1.04 1.99 -9.53
CA PHE A 66 -0.39 1.76 -8.23
C PHE A 66 -0.69 0.36 -7.69
N PHE A 67 -1.94 -0.11 -7.80
CA PHE A 67 -2.32 -1.48 -7.47
C PHE A 67 -1.52 -2.50 -8.29
N ALA A 68 -1.40 -2.29 -9.61
CA ALA A 68 -0.60 -3.16 -10.48
C ALA A 68 0.90 -3.17 -10.09
N ALA A 69 1.43 -2.03 -9.60
CA ALA A 69 2.79 -1.94 -9.10
C ALA A 69 3.02 -2.79 -7.83
N THR A 70 1.97 -3.24 -7.14
CA THR A 70 2.14 -4.16 -5.98
C THR A 70 2.43 -5.61 -6.37
N PHE A 71 2.25 -6.00 -7.64
CA PHE A 71 2.64 -7.34 -8.13
C PHE A 71 4.00 -7.31 -8.80
N LYS A 72 4.27 -6.24 -9.56
CA LYS A 72 5.56 -6.02 -10.20
C LYS A 72 6.01 -4.59 -9.90
N PRO A 73 6.79 -4.40 -8.81
CA PRO A 73 7.16 -3.07 -8.36
C PRO A 73 7.95 -2.31 -9.43
N LYS A 74 7.39 -1.17 -9.82
CA LYS A 74 8.04 -0.20 -10.71
C LYS A 74 8.05 1.15 -10.01
N GLN A 75 9.25 1.65 -9.70
CA GLN A 75 9.44 2.94 -9.02
C GLN A 75 8.71 4.08 -9.72
N PHE A 76 8.71 4.10 -11.05
CA PHE A 76 7.99 5.11 -11.85
C PHE A 76 6.48 5.12 -11.58
N LEU A 77 5.83 3.95 -11.46
CA LEU A 77 4.39 3.88 -11.20
C LEU A 77 4.04 4.43 -9.82
N ILE A 78 4.88 4.14 -8.82
CA ILE A 78 4.69 4.62 -7.45
C ILE A 78 4.94 6.13 -7.37
N PHE A 79 5.95 6.64 -8.08
CA PHE A 79 6.22 8.07 -8.16
C PHE A 79 5.07 8.82 -8.87
N GLN A 80 4.58 8.29 -9.99
CA GLN A 80 3.42 8.82 -10.69
C GLN A 80 2.21 8.86 -9.76
N PHE A 81 1.94 7.79 -9.02
CA PHE A 81 0.88 7.77 -8.00
C PHE A 81 1.03 8.91 -6.98
N ILE A 82 2.20 9.07 -6.34
CA ILE A 82 2.45 10.15 -5.37
C ILE A 82 2.10 11.53 -5.94
N VAL A 83 2.55 11.84 -7.16
CA VAL A 83 2.32 13.15 -7.79
C VAL A 83 0.83 13.37 -8.03
N PHE A 84 0.13 12.38 -8.58
CA PHE A 84 -1.31 12.49 -8.85
C PHE A 84 -2.13 12.57 -7.55
N SER A 85 -1.77 11.79 -6.53
CA SER A 85 -2.40 11.78 -5.22
C SER A 85 -2.30 13.13 -4.50
N VAL A 86 -1.17 13.83 -4.61
CA VAL A 86 -1.04 15.19 -4.04
C VAL A 86 -2.01 16.17 -4.71
N ILE A 87 -2.14 16.11 -6.03
CA ILE A 87 -3.08 16.97 -6.78
C ILE A 87 -4.52 16.64 -6.36
N PHE A 88 -4.84 15.36 -6.26
CA PHE A 88 -6.17 14.90 -5.88
C PHE A 88 -6.51 15.26 -4.42
N LEU A 89 -5.54 15.15 -3.51
CA LEU A 89 -5.70 15.54 -2.11
C LEU A 89 -6.09 17.02 -1.98
N ILE A 90 -5.43 17.92 -2.74
CA ILE A 90 -5.77 19.34 -2.76
C ILE A 90 -7.22 19.53 -3.24
N TYR A 91 -7.60 18.85 -4.31
CA TYR A 91 -8.96 18.89 -4.85
C TYR A 91 -10.00 18.38 -3.83
N SER A 92 -9.78 17.23 -3.20
CA SER A 92 -10.67 16.64 -2.20
C SER A 92 -10.78 17.52 -0.96
N PHE A 93 -9.69 18.18 -0.54
CA PHE A 93 -9.69 19.09 0.60
C PHE A 93 -10.53 20.36 0.34
N LEU A 94 -10.46 20.91 -0.88
CA LEU A 94 -11.29 22.04 -1.29
C LEU A 94 -12.78 21.64 -1.30
N ASN A 95 -13.13 20.49 -1.88
CA ASN A 95 -14.52 20.02 -1.91
C ASN A 95 -15.04 19.67 -0.51
N PHE A 96 -14.20 19.09 0.36
CA PHE A 96 -14.52 18.86 1.76
C PHE A 96 -14.86 20.17 2.48
N THR A 97 -14.05 21.21 2.29
CA THR A 97 -14.27 22.52 2.91
C THR A 97 -15.56 23.18 2.40
N ILE A 98 -15.84 23.10 1.10
CA ILE A 98 -17.09 23.61 0.51
C ILE A 98 -18.30 22.84 1.05
N ALA A 99 -18.23 21.51 1.09
CA ALA A 99 -19.30 20.67 1.61
C ALA A 99 -19.57 20.96 3.10
N LEU A 100 -18.51 21.20 3.89
CA LEU A 100 -18.62 21.57 5.30
C LEU A 100 -19.29 22.95 5.46
N GLY A 101 -18.87 23.94 4.67
CA GLY A 101 -19.47 25.27 4.68
C GLY A 101 -20.96 25.23 4.32
N LEU A 102 -21.32 24.47 3.29
CA LEU A 102 -22.71 24.30 2.86
C LEU A 102 -23.55 23.52 3.88
N LEU A 103 -22.98 22.52 4.55
CA LEU A 103 -23.68 21.78 5.62
C LEU A 103 -24.08 22.71 6.77
N LEU A 104 -23.20 23.65 7.13
CA LEU A 104 -23.45 24.64 8.18
C LEU A 104 -24.54 25.66 7.80
N THR A 105 -24.77 25.91 6.51
CA THR A 105 -25.74 26.91 6.04
C THR A 105 -27.09 26.31 5.60
N ASP A 106 -27.12 25.16 4.92
CA ASP A 106 -28.31 24.67 4.19
C ASP A 106 -28.87 23.31 4.66
N GLY A 107 -28.13 22.53 5.47
CA GLY A 107 -28.55 21.23 6.04
C GLY A 107 -28.87 20.11 5.01
N TYR A 108 -29.25 18.90 5.40
CA TYR A 108 -28.35 17.88 5.96
C TYR A 108 -28.15 16.67 5.01
N SER A 109 -29.14 16.21 4.25
CA SER A 109 -29.12 14.84 3.68
C SER A 109 -28.06 14.59 2.59
N ILE A 110 -28.14 15.26 1.42
CA ILE A 110 -27.18 15.04 0.32
C ILE A 110 -25.79 15.62 0.65
N MET A 111 -25.75 16.66 1.49
CA MET A 111 -24.51 17.28 1.94
C MET A 111 -23.72 16.40 2.91
N LEU A 112 -24.38 15.60 3.76
CA LEU A 112 -23.69 14.65 4.64
C LEU A 112 -22.97 13.54 3.86
N LEU A 113 -23.62 12.97 2.84
CA LEU A 113 -22.99 11.95 2.00
C LEU A 113 -21.76 12.54 1.28
N ARG A 114 -21.92 13.72 0.66
CA ARG A 114 -20.81 14.41 -0.01
C ARG A 114 -19.67 14.75 0.94
N LEU A 115 -19.98 15.24 2.14
CA LEU A 115 -18.99 15.52 3.17
C LEU A 115 -18.26 14.25 3.60
N SER A 116 -18.98 13.14 3.80
CA SER A 116 -18.39 11.86 4.21
C SER A 116 -17.45 11.29 3.14
N LEU A 117 -17.86 11.30 1.87
CA LEU A 117 -17.04 10.78 0.77
C LEU A 117 -15.77 11.62 0.57
N ASN A 118 -15.90 12.96 0.55
CA ASN A 118 -14.73 13.84 0.43
C ASN A 118 -13.82 13.76 1.66
N GLY A 119 -14.38 13.63 2.86
CA GLY A 119 -13.62 13.47 4.09
C GLY A 119 -12.84 12.15 4.11
N CYS A 120 -13.51 11.02 3.84
CA CYS A 120 -12.86 9.72 3.72
C CYS A 120 -11.75 9.72 2.68
N ASN A 121 -12.00 10.36 1.52
CA ASN A 121 -11.00 10.49 0.48
C ASN A 121 -9.77 11.26 0.97
N VAL A 122 -9.92 12.43 1.61
CA VAL A 122 -8.79 13.21 2.16
C VAL A 122 -7.92 12.39 3.11
N PHE A 123 -8.53 11.67 4.07
CA PHE A 123 -7.77 10.88 5.02
C PHE A 123 -7.07 9.67 4.38
N LEU A 124 -7.77 8.95 3.50
CA LEU A 124 -7.20 7.80 2.80
C LEU A 124 -6.10 8.22 1.84
N GLU A 125 -6.26 9.33 1.12
CA GLU A 125 -5.28 9.84 0.17
C GLU A 125 -4.01 10.30 0.88
N ALA A 126 -4.13 11.00 2.01
CA ALA A 126 -2.99 11.39 2.83
C ALA A 126 -2.22 10.15 3.36
N TYR A 127 -2.96 9.11 3.78
CA TYR A 127 -2.36 7.86 4.20
C TYR A 127 -1.71 7.09 3.03
N ALA A 128 -2.33 7.12 1.85
CA ALA A 128 -1.80 6.52 0.62
C ALA A 128 -0.47 7.16 0.22
N ILE A 129 -0.38 8.49 0.30
CA ILE A 129 0.86 9.23 0.05
C ILE A 129 1.96 8.80 1.04
N TYR A 130 1.63 8.69 2.32
CA TYR A 130 2.60 8.24 3.34
C TYR A 130 3.14 6.83 3.03
N ILE A 131 2.26 5.86 2.78
CA ILE A 131 2.64 4.48 2.45
C ILE A 131 3.45 4.43 1.14
N SER A 132 3.01 5.13 0.10
CA SER A 132 3.68 5.12 -1.21
C SER A 132 5.07 5.76 -1.17
N ILE A 133 5.29 6.79 -0.33
CA ILE A 133 6.64 7.34 -0.08
C ILE A 133 7.55 6.28 0.56
N ILE A 134 7.08 5.58 1.60
CA ILE A 134 7.85 4.50 2.23
C ILE A 134 8.17 3.41 1.20
N TYR A 135 7.19 3.03 0.39
CA TYR A 135 7.36 2.00 -0.62
C TYR A 135 8.36 2.44 -1.71
N TYR A 136 8.28 3.70 -2.15
CA TYR A 136 9.22 4.28 -3.11
C TYR A 136 10.66 4.29 -2.59
N ILE A 137 10.88 4.77 -1.35
CA ILE A 137 12.20 4.79 -0.72
C ILE A 137 12.75 3.36 -0.60
N ARG A 138 11.91 2.40 -0.20
CA ARG A 138 12.32 1.00 -0.09
C ARG A 138 12.78 0.44 -1.43
N LEU A 139 12.02 0.62 -2.49
CA LEU A 139 12.40 0.14 -3.83
C LEU A 139 13.64 0.84 -4.37
N ARG A 140 13.84 2.11 -4.04
CA ARG A 140 15.07 2.83 -4.38
C ARG A 140 16.27 2.22 -3.67
N ASN A 141 16.13 1.90 -2.39
CA ASN A 141 17.21 1.29 -1.61
C ASN A 141 17.51 -0.14 -2.06
N VAL A 142 16.50 -0.94 -2.40
CA VAL A 142 16.69 -2.28 -2.98
C VAL A 142 17.42 -2.18 -4.32
N ALA A 143 16.97 -1.33 -5.25
CA ALA A 143 17.66 -1.19 -6.54
C ALA A 143 19.12 -0.71 -6.43
N LEU A 144 19.48 -0.02 -5.33
CA LEU A 144 20.86 0.37 -5.03
C LEU A 144 21.67 -0.73 -4.32
N CYS A 145 20.99 -1.75 -3.76
CA CYS A 145 21.59 -2.83 -2.99
C CYS A 145 21.52 -4.21 -3.67
N ASP A 146 20.76 -4.38 -4.74
CA ASP A 146 20.24 -5.69 -5.16
C ASP A 146 20.41 -5.98 -6.67
N GLU A 147 21.67 -6.18 -7.08
CA GLU A 147 22.01 -6.97 -8.27
C GLU A 147 21.92 -8.50 -7.99
N SER A 148 21.48 -8.94 -6.81
CA SER A 148 21.47 -10.36 -6.46
C SER A 148 20.41 -10.72 -5.43
N VAL A 149 19.27 -11.22 -5.93
CA VAL A 149 18.58 -12.47 -5.51
C VAL A 149 17.12 -12.38 -5.95
N SER A 150 16.74 -13.30 -6.85
CA SER A 150 15.37 -13.41 -7.36
C SER A 150 14.53 -14.26 -6.41
N PHE A 151 13.33 -13.77 -6.11
CA PHE A 151 12.40 -14.20 -5.05
C PHE A 151 11.78 -15.60 -5.22
N GLU A 152 11.93 -16.26 -6.37
CA GLU A 152 11.33 -17.58 -6.62
C GLU A 152 12.18 -18.75 -6.10
N ASP A 153 13.50 -18.60 -5.97
CA ASP A 153 14.39 -19.69 -5.57
C ASP A 153 14.48 -19.91 -4.04
N GLU A 154 14.10 -18.93 -3.21
CA GLU A 154 14.25 -19.02 -1.73
C GLU A 154 13.05 -19.60 -0.97
N ILE A 155 11.84 -19.57 -1.56
CA ILE A 155 10.64 -20.12 -0.89
C ILE A 155 10.69 -21.66 -0.88
N GLU A 156 11.33 -22.26 -1.89
CA GLU A 156 11.55 -23.71 -1.94
C GLU A 156 12.60 -24.14 -0.89
N ASP A 157 13.68 -23.39 -0.73
CA ASP A 157 14.74 -23.70 0.25
C ASP A 157 14.32 -23.47 1.72
N ALA A 158 13.51 -22.45 2.02
CA ALA A 158 13.09 -22.15 3.39
C ALA A 158 12.09 -23.17 3.96
N ASN A 159 11.24 -23.76 3.11
CA ASN A 159 10.33 -24.83 3.53
C ASN A 159 11.05 -26.19 3.67
N VAL A 160 12.15 -26.40 2.94
CA VAL A 160 12.95 -27.63 3.05
C VAL A 160 13.81 -27.66 4.32
N GLN A 161 14.26 -26.50 4.83
CA GLN A 161 15.03 -26.45 6.09
C GLN A 161 14.19 -26.63 7.36
N LEU A 162 12.87 -26.44 7.30
CA LEU A 162 11.99 -26.59 8.47
C LEU A 162 11.52 -28.03 8.73
N ILE A 163 11.87 -29.00 7.86
CA ILE A 163 11.48 -30.40 7.99
C ILE A 163 12.64 -31.30 8.47
N ILE A 164 13.89 -30.81 8.50
CA ILE A 164 15.06 -31.67 8.81
C ILE A 164 15.58 -31.51 10.25
N ASP A 165 15.28 -30.42 10.95
CA ASP A 165 15.82 -30.19 12.30
C ASP A 165 14.88 -30.61 13.46
N THR A 166 13.68 -31.14 13.18
CA THR A 166 12.74 -31.56 14.24
C THR A 166 12.80 -33.06 14.57
N ASP A 167 13.39 -33.89 13.71
CA ASP A 167 13.44 -35.35 13.90
C ASP A 167 14.75 -35.86 14.54
N ALA A 168 15.73 -34.99 14.80
CA ALA A 168 17.03 -35.40 15.34
C ALA A 168 17.19 -35.23 16.87
N GLU A 169 16.30 -34.50 17.56
CA GLU A 169 16.41 -34.25 19.02
C GLU A 169 15.49 -35.11 19.91
N TYR A 170 14.68 -36.02 19.34
CA TYR A 170 13.76 -36.90 20.10
C TYR A 170 14.05 -38.41 19.95
N ALA A 171 15.28 -38.81 19.59
CA ALA A 171 15.64 -40.22 19.40
C ALA A 171 16.71 -40.76 20.38
N PHE A 172 16.98 -40.09 21.51
CA PHE A 172 17.87 -40.62 22.56
C PHE A 172 17.38 -40.28 23.96
N SER A 173 16.35 -40.98 24.43
CA SER A 173 16.12 -41.17 25.88
C SER A 173 15.28 -42.41 26.15
N ASP A 174 15.65 -43.55 25.57
CA ASP A 174 15.21 -44.88 26.01
C ASP A 174 16.39 -45.84 25.81
N GLU A 175 17.35 -45.83 26.75
CA GLU A 175 18.25 -46.96 27.09
C GLU A 175 19.26 -46.50 28.18
N GLU A 176 18.87 -46.63 29.45
CA GLU A 176 19.54 -47.37 30.55
C GLU A 176 18.89 -47.07 31.90
#